data_AF-A0AAD7AGV5-F1
#
_entry.id   AF-A0AAD7AGV5-F1
#
_cell.length_a   1.000
_cell.length_b   1.000
_cell.length_c   1.000
_cell.angle_alpha   90.00
_cell.angle_beta   90.00
_cell.angle_gamma   90.00
#
_symmetry.space_group_name_H-M   'P 1'
#
loop_
_entity.id
_entity.type
_entity.pdbx_description
1 polymer ?
#
loop_
_entity_poly.entity_id
_entity_poly.type
_entity_poly.pdbx_seq_one_letter_code
_entity_poly.pdbx_strand_id
1 'polypeptide(L)' 'GDIRQRYALRGIIYAGENHFTSRIIKENGAIWYHDGISTGRKCQYDGQLHSLPPMA' A
#
# COMPACT_ATOMS: atom_id res chain seq x y z
N GLY A 1 -19.85 27.14 -7.74
CA GLY A 1 -20.28 25.80 -7.32
C GLY A 1 -19.09 25.10 -6.71
N ASP A 2 -19.24 24.51 -5.53
CA ASP A 2 -18.17 23.77 -4.84
C ASP A 2 -17.88 22.45 -5.59
N ILE A 3 -16.66 22.29 -6.11
CA ILE A 3 -16.23 21.07 -6.80
C ILE A 3 -15.57 20.19 -5.74
N ARG A 4 -16.32 19.21 -5.22
CA ARG A 4 -15.76 18.25 -4.26
C ARG A 4 -14.96 17.18 -4.99
N GLN A 5 -13.64 17.32 -5.03
CA GLN A 5 -12.74 16.24 -5.43
C GLN A 5 -12.62 15.20 -4.30
N ARG A 6 -12.81 13.92 -4.64
CA ARG A 6 -12.52 12.79 -3.75
C ARG A 6 -11.20 12.16 -4.17
N TYR A 7 -10.32 11.95 -3.20
CA TYR A 7 -9.07 11.22 -3.37
C TYR A 7 -9.17 9.89 -2.64
N ALA A 8 -8.52 8.86 -3.19
CA ALA A 8 -8.37 7.56 -2.56
C ALA A 8 -6.89 7.27 -2.37
N LEU A 9 -6.51 6.73 -1.21
CA LEU A 9 -5.14 6.29 -0.96
C LEU A 9 -4.81 5.10 -1.87
N ARG A 10 -3.75 5.23 -2.68
CA ARG A 10 -3.32 4.19 -3.64
C ARG A 10 -1.93 3.62 -3.35
N GLY A 11 -1.22 4.19 -2.40
CA GLY A 11 0.02 3.61 -1.94
C GLY A 11 0.62 4.38 -0.78
N ILE A 12 1.56 3.73 -0.10
CA ILE A 12 2.31 4.27 1.02
C ILE A 12 3.77 3.87 0.80
N ILE A 13 4.68 4.83 0.97
CA ILE A 13 6.11 4.56 1.04
C ILE A 13 6.50 4.69 2.51
N TYR A 14 7.17 3.68 3.04
CA TYR A 14 7.69 3.65 4.40
C TYR A 14 9.18 3.90 4.36
N ALA A 15 9.62 4.94 5.09
CA ALA A 15 11.02 5.19 5.34
C ALA A 15 11.44 4.44 6.61
N GLY A 16 12.43 3.56 6.50
CA GLY A 16 13.16 2.98 7.63
C GLY A 16 14.53 3.64 7.78
N GLU A 17 15.51 2.90 8.28
CA GLU A 17 16.91 3.33 8.42
C GLU A 17 17.51 3.78 7.07
N ASN A 18 18.13 2.85 6.33
CA ASN A 18 18.71 3.10 5.00
C ASN A 18 17.92 2.38 3.90
N HIS A 19 16.63 2.14 4.15
CA HIS A 19 15.79 1.34 3.28
C HIS A 19 14.36 1.89 3.17
N PHE A 20 13.84 1.91 1.96
CA PHE A 20 12.44 2.23 1.69
C PHE A 20 11.69 0.98 1.27
N THR A 21 10.51 0.82 1.84
CA THR A 21 9.55 -0.19 1.39
C THR A 21 8.25 0.48 1.01
N SER A 22 7.38 -0.20 0.27
CA SER A 22 6.09 0.38 -0.10
C SER A 22 4.96 -0.64 -0.10
N ARG A 23 3.74 -0.12 0.03
CA ARG A 23 2.49 -0.83 -0.22
C ARG A 23 1.75 -0.14 -1.35
N ILE A 24 1.30 -0.92 -2.32
CA ILE A 24 0.50 -0.46 -3.45
C ILE A 24 -0.92 -1.00 -3.27
N ILE A 25 -1.92 -0.12 -3.33
CA ILE A 25 -3.33 -0.44 -3.11
C ILE A 25 -4.05 -0.38 -4.46
N LYS A 26 -4.49 -1.54 -4.94
CA LYS A 26 -5.31 -1.65 -6.15
C LYS A 26 -6.74 -1.19 -5.88
N GLU A 27 -7.50 -0.95 -6.95
CA GLU A 27 -8.88 -0.45 -6.85
C GLU A 27 -9.81 -1.44 -6.12
N ASN A 28 -9.55 -2.74 -6.28
CA ASN A 28 -10.28 -3.78 -5.57
C ASN A 28 -9.87 -3.94 -4.09
N GLY A 29 -9.01 -3.07 -3.56
CA GLY A 29 -8.51 -3.15 -2.19
C GLY A 29 -7.32 -4.10 -1.99
N ALA A 30 -6.85 -4.79 -3.04
CA ALA A 30 -5.69 -5.67 -2.94
C ALA A 30 -4.41 -4.88 -2.66
N ILE A 31 -3.68 -5.27 -1.61
CA ILE A 31 -2.44 -4.65 -1.17
C ILE A 31 -1.26 -5.48 -1.65
N TRP A 32 -0.24 -4.81 -2.18
CA TRP A 32 1.00 -5.41 -2.65
C TRP A 32 2.20 -4.74 -1.99
N TYR A 33 3.01 -5.51 -1.27
CA TYR A 33 4.24 -5.08 -0.64
C TYR A 33 5.42 -5.13 -1.62
N HIS A 34 6.25 -4.09 -1.59
CA HIS A 34 7.48 -4.00 -2.36
C HIS A 34 8.64 -3.59 -1.45
N ASP A 35 9.61 -4.49 -1.34
CA ASP A 35 10.84 -4.29 -0.57
C ASP A 35 11.97 -3.79 -1.48
N GLY A 36 12.07 -4.27 -2.71
CA GLY A 36 13.13 -3.88 -3.64
C GLY A 36 14.49 -4.54 -3.37
N ILE A 37 14.86 -4.75 -2.09
CA ILE A 37 16.04 -5.55 -1.70
C ILE A 37 15.65 -7.02 -1.61
N SER A 38 14.74 -7.36 -0.70
CA SER A 38 14.38 -8.77 -0.42
C SER A 38 13.58 -9.39 -1.56
N THR A 39 12.72 -8.61 -2.21
CA THR A 39 11.81 -9.09 -3.27
C THR A 39 12.30 -8.77 -4.68
N GLY A 40 13.40 -8.02 -4.81
CA GLY A 40 13.87 -7.46 -6.08
C GLY A 40 12.76 -6.69 -6.78
N ARG A 41 12.61 -6.89 -8.10
CA ARG A 41 11.55 -6.27 -8.91
C ARG A 41 10.13 -6.81 -8.66
N LYS A 42 9.95 -7.83 -7.82
CA LYS A 42 8.64 -8.45 -7.59
C LYS A 42 7.95 -7.79 -6.40
N CYS A 43 6.64 -7.62 -6.50
CA CYS A 43 5.79 -7.31 -5.36
C CYS A 43 5.20 -8.60 -4.80
N GLN A 44 4.96 -8.63 -3.49
CA GLN A 44 4.30 -9.73 -2.80
C GLN A 44 2.90 -9.31 -2.37
N TYR A 45 1.93 -10.23 -2.43
CA TYR A 45 0.57 -9.95 -1.97
C TYR A 45 0.56 -9.82 -0.44
N ASP A 46 -0.04 -8.74 0.07
CA ASP A 46 -0.01 -8.36 1.49
C ASP A 46 -1.43 -8.18 2.08
N GLY A 47 -2.44 -8.77 1.43
CA GLY A 47 -3.81 -8.83 1.93
C GLY A 47 -4.81 -7.89 1.23
N GLN A 48 -5.99 -7.73 1.87
CA GLN A 48 -7.05 -6.83 1.42
C GLN A 48 -7.25 -5.71 2.44
N LEU A 49 -7.38 -4.47 1.95
CA LEU A 49 -7.60 -3.29 2.79
C LEU A 49 -8.80 -3.42 3.73
N HIS A 50 -9.85 -4.11 3.30
CA HIS A 50 -11.08 -4.29 4.05
C HIS A 50 -11.14 -5.60 4.84
N SER A 51 -10.10 -6.43 4.79
CA SER A 51 -10.02 -7.69 5.55
C SER A 51 -9.08 -7.62 6.75
N LEU A 52 -8.49 -6.46 7.04
CA LEU A 52 -7.70 -6.29 8.25
C LEU A 52 -8.66 -6.42 9.44
N PRO A 53 -8.41 -7.34 10.39
CA PRO A 53 -9.19 -7.34 11.62
C PRO A 53 -9.07 -5.96 12.26
N PRO A 54 -10.15 -5.44 12.91
CA PRO A 54 -10.03 -4.20 13.68
C PRO A 54 -8.84 -4.35 14.62
N MET A 55 -7.94 -3.35 14.62
CA MET A 55 -6.80 -3.37 15.52
C MET A 55 -7.32 -3.52 16.95
N ALA A 56 -6.90 -4.60 17.63
CA ALA A 56 -7.16 -4.83 19.04
C ALA A 56 -6.35 -3.85 19.89
#